data_AF-A0A2P6CFH2-F1
#
_entry.id   AF-A0A2P6CFH2-F1
#
_cell.length_a   1.000
_cell.length_b   1.000
_cell.length_c   1.000
_cell.angle_alpha   90.00
_cell.angle_beta   90.00
_cell.angle_gamma   90.00
#
_symmetry.space_group_name_H-M   'P 1'
#
loop_
_entity.id
_entity.type
_entity.pdbx_description
1 polymer ?
#
loop_
_entity_poly.entity_id
_entity_poly.type
_entity_poly.pdbx_seq_one_letter_code
_entity_poly.pdbx_strand_id
1 'polypeptide(L)'
;VIQNPKMKETILLILFISILSCKSDNKENYIKESTNRIGIKKLKSSDKNIKDSIVEYLKINGKEYANQIWLVDKENDTIGGNYFDLYVNDTTKLGELTTLRFVLTKPTINWESDMFVIFPIPENKLKEDFSNLSEIKLDTFYSLKNDKIPHPELSNLNLPLNHITEFKYDYQSSGKKVLRGVVVERGEFENKKYERRLFFEKSIYIKE
;
A
#
# COMPACT_ATOMS: atom_id res chain seq x y z
N VAL A 1 11.91 -5.27 -69.60
CA VAL A 1 11.86 -4.13 -68.65
C VAL A 1 13.02 -4.30 -67.68
N ILE A 2 14.13 -3.64 -67.96
CA ILE A 2 15.32 -3.65 -67.10
C ILE A 2 15.77 -2.19 -67.03
N GLN A 3 15.58 -1.58 -65.86
CA GLN A 3 16.09 -0.25 -65.55
C GLN A 3 17.16 -0.40 -64.47
N ASN A 4 18.33 0.12 -64.80
CA ASN A 4 19.27 0.80 -63.90
C ASN A 4 19.46 2.20 -64.54
N PRO A 5 19.69 3.33 -63.85
CA PRO A 5 20.69 3.46 -62.76
C PRO A 5 20.44 4.60 -61.72
N LYS A 6 21.45 4.78 -60.85
CA LYS A 6 21.95 6.01 -60.17
C LYS A 6 21.76 6.16 -58.66
N MET A 7 22.89 5.88 -58.01
CA MET A 7 23.41 6.28 -56.71
C MET A 7 23.61 7.81 -56.60
N LYS A 8 23.33 8.41 -55.44
CA LYS A 8 24.06 9.54 -54.79
C LYS A 8 23.61 9.63 -53.32
N GLU A 9 24.50 9.28 -52.39
CA GLU A 9 25.20 10.18 -51.44
C GLU A 9 24.49 10.24 -50.05
N THR A 10 24.94 9.46 -49.06
CA THR A 10 25.91 9.81 -47.98
C THR A 10 25.27 10.47 -46.76
N ILE A 11 25.08 9.73 -45.65
CA ILE A 11 25.34 10.13 -44.24
C ILE A 11 25.68 8.83 -43.46
N LEU A 12 26.96 8.47 -43.33
CA LEU A 12 27.78 8.57 -42.10
C LEU A 12 27.17 7.80 -40.92
N LEU A 13 27.54 6.53 -40.67
CA LEU A 13 28.72 6.07 -39.89
C LEU A 13 28.75 6.78 -38.50
N ILE A 14 28.60 6.11 -37.35
CA ILE A 14 29.67 5.34 -36.70
C ILE A 14 29.16 4.69 -35.38
N LEU A 15 29.50 3.39 -35.27
CA LEU A 15 29.99 2.56 -34.16
C LEU A 15 29.33 2.51 -32.76
N PHE A 16 29.01 1.25 -32.41
CA PHE A 16 29.51 0.52 -31.23
C PHE A 16 30.76 1.11 -30.57
N ILE A 17 30.68 1.51 -29.30
CA ILE A 17 31.80 1.37 -28.36
C ILE A 17 31.24 0.87 -27.02
N SER A 18 31.53 -0.40 -26.75
CA SER A 18 31.63 -0.99 -25.41
C SER A 18 32.70 -0.24 -24.60
N ILE A 19 32.57 -0.23 -23.27
CA ILE A 19 33.63 -0.29 -22.23
C ILE A 19 33.21 0.52 -20.99
N LEU A 20 33.25 -0.20 -19.86
CA LEU A 20 33.56 0.22 -18.50
C LEU A 20 33.49 1.71 -18.11
N SER A 21 32.70 1.95 -17.06
CA SER A 21 33.14 2.60 -15.82
C SER A 21 34.49 3.32 -15.86
N CYS A 22 34.46 4.66 -15.99
CA CYS A 22 35.08 5.56 -15.02
C CYS A 22 34.64 7.03 -15.24
N LYS A 23 34.06 7.59 -14.18
CA LYS A 23 34.12 8.98 -13.69
C LYS A 23 33.71 10.16 -14.58
N SER A 24 32.85 10.97 -13.93
CA SER A 24 32.58 12.40 -14.11
C SER A 24 31.73 12.76 -15.32
N ASP A 25 30.43 12.96 -15.08
CA ASP A 25 29.97 14.33 -14.84
C ASP A 25 28.73 14.33 -13.94
N ASN A 26 28.90 15.00 -12.79
CA ASN A 26 27.84 15.33 -11.86
C ASN A 26 26.79 16.20 -12.57
N LYS A 27 25.74 15.56 -13.08
CA LYS A 27 24.40 16.14 -13.00
C LYS A 27 23.63 15.30 -12.01
N GLU A 28 23.83 15.64 -10.73
CA GLU A 28 22.82 15.40 -9.70
C GLU A 28 21.53 16.03 -10.22
N ASN A 29 20.68 15.21 -10.83
CA ASN A 29 19.26 15.47 -10.80
C ASN A 29 18.88 15.37 -9.33
N TYR A 30 19.04 16.48 -8.60
CA TYR A 30 18.33 16.69 -7.35
C TYR A 30 16.86 16.59 -7.71
N ILE A 31 16.32 15.38 -7.62
CA ILE A 31 14.93 15.21 -7.22
C ILE A 31 14.89 15.92 -5.88
N LYS A 32 14.45 17.18 -5.89
CA LYS A 32 14.14 17.91 -4.67
C LYS A 32 13.10 17.04 -3.97
N GLU A 33 13.51 16.24 -2.99
CA GLU A 33 12.60 15.56 -2.09
C GLU A 33 11.66 16.66 -1.57
N SER A 34 10.40 16.65 -2.02
CA SER A 34 9.45 17.62 -1.51
C SER A 34 9.09 17.17 -0.11
N THR A 35 9.70 17.76 0.91
CA THR A 35 9.59 17.29 2.30
C THR A 35 8.25 17.58 2.98
N ASN A 36 7.18 17.92 2.23
CA ASN A 36 5.98 18.56 2.77
C ASN A 36 4.63 17.96 2.32
N ARG A 37 4.58 16.77 1.69
CA ARG A 37 3.28 16.21 1.28
C ARG A 37 2.62 15.33 2.33
N ILE A 38 3.31 15.00 3.42
CA ILE A 38 2.81 14.18 4.54
C ILE A 38 1.37 14.57 4.94
N GLY A 39 0.54 13.56 5.12
CA GLY A 39 -0.89 13.68 5.37
C GLY A 39 -1.72 13.52 4.10
N ILE A 40 -2.99 13.92 4.18
CA ILE A 40 -3.96 13.74 3.11
C ILE A 40 -3.96 14.97 2.19
N LYS A 41 -3.79 14.75 0.89
CA LYS A 41 -3.79 15.79 -0.15
C LYS A 41 -4.86 15.48 -1.19
N LYS A 42 -5.57 16.52 -1.62
CA LYS A 42 -6.53 16.45 -2.72
C LYS A 42 -5.90 16.98 -3.99
N LEU A 43 -5.87 16.16 -5.03
CA LEU A 43 -5.29 16.43 -6.34
C LEU A 43 -6.41 16.46 -7.38
N LYS A 44 -6.45 17.49 -8.23
CA LYS A 44 -7.42 17.52 -9.34
C LYS A 44 -6.99 16.53 -10.40
N SER A 45 -7.96 15.79 -10.95
CA SER A 45 -7.71 14.90 -12.09
C SER A 45 -7.99 15.61 -13.41
N SER A 46 -7.23 15.28 -14.45
CA SER A 46 -7.52 15.68 -15.84
C SER A 46 -8.48 14.72 -16.55
N ASP A 47 -8.79 13.58 -15.93
CA ASP A 47 -9.77 12.63 -16.45
C ASP A 47 -11.18 13.22 -16.40
N LYS A 48 -11.99 12.98 -17.43
CA LYS A 48 -13.36 13.49 -17.52
C LYS A 48 -14.32 12.83 -16.53
N ASN A 49 -14.00 11.64 -16.03
CA ASN A 49 -14.85 10.85 -15.13
C ASN A 49 -14.40 10.97 -13.66
N ILE A 50 -13.15 11.33 -13.41
CA ILE A 50 -12.62 11.53 -12.06
C ILE A 50 -12.60 13.02 -11.76
N LYS A 51 -13.26 13.44 -10.69
CA LYS A 51 -13.21 14.83 -10.23
C LYS A 51 -11.88 15.09 -9.52
N ASP A 52 -11.56 14.23 -8.56
CA ASP A 52 -10.44 14.41 -7.65
C ASP A 52 -9.78 13.06 -7.32
N SER A 53 -8.49 13.10 -7.02
CA SER A 53 -7.73 12.02 -6.38
C SER A 53 -7.31 12.50 -5.00
N ILE A 54 -7.67 11.75 -3.95
CA ILE A 54 -7.25 12.01 -2.59
C ILE A 54 -6.08 11.07 -2.32
N VAL A 55 -4.93 11.58 -1.93
CA VAL A 55 -3.71 10.81 -1.70
C VAL A 55 -3.23 11.02 -0.27
N GLU A 56 -3.03 9.93 0.46
CA GLU A 56 -2.34 9.93 1.74
C GLU A 56 -0.85 9.72 1.52
N TYR A 57 -0.04 10.63 2.04
CA TYR A 57 1.41 10.48 2.10
C TYR A 57 1.88 10.20 3.52
N LEU A 58 2.74 9.20 3.69
CA LEU A 58 3.37 8.85 4.95
C LEU A 58 4.88 8.95 4.84
N LYS A 59 5.55 9.11 5.98
CA LYS A 59 7.00 9.00 6.07
C LYS A 59 7.34 7.56 6.47
N ILE A 60 8.05 6.84 5.60
CA ILE A 60 8.52 5.48 5.85
C ILE A 60 10.05 5.50 5.81
N ASN A 61 10.72 5.13 6.90
CA ASN A 61 12.17 5.15 7.05
C ASN A 61 12.79 6.48 6.57
N GLY A 62 12.25 7.59 7.09
CA GLY A 62 12.68 8.94 6.74
C GLY A 62 12.18 9.49 5.38
N LYS A 63 11.69 8.66 4.47
CA LYS A 63 11.31 9.06 3.10
C LYS A 63 9.80 9.18 2.92
N GLU A 64 9.36 10.07 2.04
CA GLU A 64 7.94 10.27 1.72
C GLU A 64 7.44 9.21 0.73
N TYR A 65 6.29 8.60 1.03
CA TYR A 65 5.63 7.61 0.18
C TYR A 65 4.14 7.91 0.04
N ALA A 66 3.60 7.77 -1.17
CA ALA A 66 2.15 7.68 -1.37
C ALA A 66 1.69 6.32 -0.82
N ASN A 67 0.86 6.36 0.22
CA ASN A 67 0.38 5.18 0.92
C ASN A 67 -0.97 4.73 0.34
N GLN A 68 -1.98 5.60 0.42
CA GLN A 68 -3.33 5.32 -0.05
C GLN A 68 -3.81 6.37 -1.05
N ILE A 69 -4.63 5.95 -2.00
CA ILE A 69 -5.26 6.81 -3.00
C ILE A 69 -6.73 6.47 -3.07
N TRP A 70 -7.60 7.48 -3.03
CA TRP A 70 -9.03 7.36 -3.31
C TRP A 70 -9.33 8.18 -4.57
N LEU A 71 -9.95 7.54 -5.57
CA LEU A 71 -10.43 8.21 -6.78
C LEU A 71 -11.90 8.56 -6.59
N VAL A 72 -12.20 9.85 -6.67
CA VAL A 72 -13.52 10.41 -6.39
C VAL A 72 -14.12 10.94 -7.69
N ASP A 73 -15.35 10.53 -7.98
CA ASP A 73 -16.07 10.99 -9.17
C ASP A 73 -16.71 12.37 -8.97
N LYS A 74 -17.52 12.78 -9.95
CA LYS A 74 -18.20 14.08 -9.93
C LYS A 74 -19.34 14.16 -8.91
N GLU A 75 -19.92 13.03 -8.54
CA GLU A 75 -20.98 12.89 -7.54
C GLU A 75 -20.42 12.85 -6.11
N ASN A 76 -19.08 12.77 -6.00
CA ASN A 76 -18.28 12.60 -4.78
C ASN A 76 -18.26 11.17 -4.22
N ASP A 77 -18.53 10.19 -5.08
CA ASP A 77 -18.41 8.79 -4.72
C ASP A 77 -16.99 8.28 -4.95
N THR A 78 -16.52 7.41 -4.06
CA THR A 78 -15.24 6.72 -4.21
C THR A 78 -15.40 5.60 -5.23
N ILE A 79 -14.95 5.86 -6.45
CA ILE A 79 -15.08 4.92 -7.59
C ILE A 79 -13.85 4.04 -7.80
N GLY A 80 -12.73 4.34 -7.14
CA GLY A 80 -11.49 3.61 -7.34
C GLY A 80 -10.36 4.02 -6.40
N GLY A 81 -9.16 3.52 -6.70
CA GLY A 81 -7.94 3.84 -5.96
C GLY A 81 -7.33 2.62 -5.28
N ASN A 82 -6.38 2.88 -4.38
CA ASN A 82 -5.62 1.88 -3.65
C ASN A 82 -5.71 2.19 -2.14
N TYR A 83 -6.74 1.68 -1.50
CA TYR A 83 -6.98 1.92 -0.06
C TYR A 83 -7.52 0.66 0.60
N PHE A 84 -7.53 0.66 1.92
CA PHE A 84 -8.20 -0.35 2.72
C PHE A 84 -9.11 0.36 3.73
N ASP A 85 -10.12 -0.36 4.21
CA ASP A 85 -10.96 0.09 5.30
C ASP A 85 -10.56 -0.64 6.59
N LEU A 86 -10.47 0.10 7.70
CA LEU A 86 -10.26 -0.46 9.04
C LEU A 86 -11.50 -0.19 9.89
N TYR A 87 -12.16 -1.27 10.27
CA TYR A 87 -13.27 -1.26 11.22
C TYR A 87 -12.73 -1.63 12.59
N VAL A 88 -12.81 -0.67 13.52
CA VAL A 88 -12.44 -0.82 14.92
C VAL A 88 -13.23 0.19 15.73
N ASN A 89 -13.64 -0.17 16.94
CA ASN A 89 -14.25 0.77 17.85
C ASN A 89 -13.22 1.82 18.28
N ASP A 90 -13.60 3.09 18.25
CA ASP A 90 -12.72 4.16 18.77
C ASP A 90 -12.52 4.05 20.29
N THR A 91 -13.36 3.25 20.97
CA THR A 91 -13.26 2.98 22.41
C THR A 91 -13.59 1.54 22.75
N THR A 92 -12.76 0.92 23.60
CA THR A 92 -12.97 -0.43 24.17
C THR A 92 -12.74 -0.37 25.69
N LYS A 93 -13.37 -1.23 26.49
CA LYS A 93 -13.07 -1.30 27.94
C LYS A 93 -11.83 -2.16 28.19
N LEU A 94 -11.14 -1.90 29.30
CA LEU A 94 -10.02 -2.69 29.74
C LEU A 94 -10.47 -4.13 30.04
N GLY A 95 -9.69 -5.12 29.59
CA GLY A 95 -10.04 -6.54 29.67
C GLY A 95 -11.03 -7.03 28.61
N GLU A 96 -11.58 -6.15 27.78
CA GLU A 96 -12.32 -6.53 26.58
C GLU A 96 -11.39 -6.63 25.36
N LEU A 97 -11.61 -7.66 24.55
CA LEU A 97 -10.90 -7.83 23.29
C LEU A 97 -11.39 -6.80 22.27
N THR A 98 -10.46 -6.01 21.73
CA THR A 98 -10.74 -5.12 20.61
C THR A 98 -10.65 -5.90 19.30
N THR A 99 -11.75 -5.97 18.55
CA THR A 99 -11.74 -6.52 17.19
C THR A 99 -11.21 -5.49 16.21
N LEU A 100 -10.22 -5.88 15.41
CA LEU A 100 -9.74 -5.14 14.26
C LEU A 100 -10.12 -5.92 13.01
N ARG A 101 -10.86 -5.27 12.10
CA ARG A 101 -11.19 -5.84 10.79
C ARG A 101 -10.66 -4.93 9.69
N PHE A 102 -9.82 -5.49 8.84
CA PHE A 102 -9.28 -4.84 7.66
C PHE A 102 -9.98 -5.40 6.44
N VAL A 103 -10.38 -4.52 5.53
CA VAL A 103 -11.00 -4.88 4.26
C VAL A 103 -10.26 -4.21 3.12
N LEU A 104 -9.70 -5.00 2.22
CA LEU A 104 -9.11 -4.49 0.98
C LEU A 104 -10.20 -4.33 -0.07
N THR A 105 -10.95 -3.23 0.01
CA THR A 105 -12.19 -3.00 -0.76
C THR A 105 -11.97 -3.00 -2.27
N LYS A 106 -10.79 -2.54 -2.73
CA LYS A 106 -10.37 -2.63 -4.13
C LYS A 106 -8.93 -3.14 -4.23
N PRO A 107 -8.69 -4.42 -4.53
CA PRO A 107 -7.35 -4.95 -4.74
C PRO A 107 -6.69 -4.25 -5.94
N THR A 108 -5.41 -3.94 -5.83
CA THR A 108 -4.66 -3.27 -6.92
C THR A 108 -3.98 -4.28 -7.83
N ILE A 109 -3.65 -5.47 -7.33
CA ILE A 109 -2.98 -6.50 -8.13
C ILE A 109 -4.01 -7.22 -9.01
N ASN A 110 -5.01 -7.87 -8.39
CA ASN A 110 -6.20 -8.44 -9.03
C ASN A 110 -7.14 -9.03 -7.97
N TRP A 111 -8.32 -9.51 -8.37
CA TRP A 111 -9.32 -10.07 -7.45
C TRP A 111 -8.93 -11.43 -6.83
N GLU A 112 -7.98 -12.15 -7.43
CA GLU A 112 -7.44 -13.41 -6.89
C GLU A 112 -6.28 -13.20 -5.90
N SER A 113 -5.82 -11.96 -5.72
CA SER A 113 -4.80 -11.63 -4.73
C SER A 113 -5.31 -11.94 -3.33
N ASP A 114 -4.38 -12.13 -2.40
CA ASP A 114 -4.69 -12.38 -1.01
C ASP A 114 -4.13 -11.25 -0.15
N MET A 115 -4.78 -10.99 0.98
CA MET A 115 -4.29 -10.03 1.95
C MET A 115 -3.87 -10.67 3.26
N PHE A 116 -2.96 -10.01 3.95
CA PHE A 116 -2.65 -10.29 5.35
C PHE A 116 -2.18 -9.01 6.03
N VAL A 117 -2.25 -9.00 7.35
CA VAL A 117 -1.83 -7.87 8.19
C VAL A 117 -0.59 -8.28 8.96
N ILE A 118 0.47 -7.49 8.81
CA ILE A 118 1.66 -7.58 9.65
C ILE A 118 1.48 -6.60 10.81
N PHE A 119 1.62 -7.11 12.04
CA PHE A 119 1.37 -6.34 13.25
C PHE A 119 2.44 -6.65 14.31
N PRO A 120 2.88 -5.68 15.13
CA PRO A 120 3.82 -5.98 16.22
C PRO A 120 3.18 -6.88 17.27
N ILE A 121 3.98 -7.80 17.84
CA ILE A 121 3.59 -8.51 19.06
C ILE A 121 3.48 -7.52 20.23
N PRO A 122 2.72 -7.83 21.31
CA PRO A 122 2.41 -6.87 22.37
C PRO A 122 3.61 -6.21 23.04
N GLU A 123 4.76 -6.90 23.10
CA GLU A 123 6.00 -6.41 23.71
C GLU A 123 6.76 -5.40 22.83
N ASN A 124 6.40 -5.29 21.55
CA ASN A 124 7.08 -4.47 20.56
C ASN A 124 6.21 -3.31 20.07
N LYS A 125 6.86 -2.28 19.53
CA LYS A 125 6.18 -1.12 18.93
C LYS A 125 6.89 -0.69 17.67
N LEU A 126 6.11 -0.43 16.62
CA LEU A 126 6.62 0.25 15.43
C LEU A 126 6.84 1.73 15.73
N LYS A 127 7.97 2.25 15.23
CA LYS A 127 8.24 3.69 15.18
C LYS A 127 7.20 4.38 14.29
N GLU A 128 7.02 5.67 14.50
CA GLU A 128 6.07 6.49 13.72
C GLU A 128 6.37 6.46 12.21
N ASP A 129 7.65 6.39 11.85
CA ASP A 129 8.10 6.28 10.46
C ASP A 129 8.34 4.83 10.01
N PHE A 130 7.93 3.84 10.81
CA PHE A 130 8.08 2.42 10.50
C PHE A 130 9.53 1.96 10.23
N SER A 131 10.56 2.73 10.64
CA SER A 131 11.95 2.42 10.30
C SER A 131 12.45 1.11 10.90
N ASN A 132 11.83 0.64 11.99
CA ASN A 132 12.19 -0.58 12.70
C ASN A 132 11.39 -1.81 12.27
N LEU A 133 10.67 -1.76 11.15
CA LEU A 133 9.82 -2.87 10.68
C LEU A 133 10.61 -4.19 10.54
N SER A 134 11.85 -4.15 10.08
CA SER A 134 12.69 -5.37 9.96
C SER A 134 13.45 -5.75 11.24
N GLU A 135 13.38 -4.92 12.28
CA GLU A 135 14.20 -5.07 13.51
C GLU A 135 13.41 -5.70 14.65
N ILE A 136 12.10 -5.47 14.70
CA ILE A 136 11.24 -5.97 15.78
C ILE A 136 10.58 -7.29 15.39
N LYS A 137 10.17 -8.05 16.41
CA LYS A 137 9.33 -9.22 16.19
C LYS A 137 7.91 -8.79 15.84
N LEU A 138 7.38 -9.38 14.77
CA LEU A 138 6.06 -9.14 14.22
C LEU A 138 5.28 -10.46 14.19
N ASP A 139 3.97 -10.34 14.10
CA ASP A 139 3.05 -11.42 13.79
C ASP A 139 2.35 -11.16 12.45
N THR A 140 1.75 -12.20 11.87
CA THR A 140 1.04 -12.15 10.58
C THR A 140 -0.36 -12.73 10.73
N PHE A 141 -1.35 -11.88 10.50
CA PHE A 141 -2.76 -12.24 10.49
C PHE A 141 -3.22 -12.41 9.05
N TYR A 142 -3.53 -13.64 8.66
CA TYR A 142 -3.94 -13.98 7.30
C TYR A 142 -5.40 -13.55 7.02
N SER A 143 -5.79 -13.56 5.75
CA SER A 143 -7.18 -13.33 5.36
C SER A 143 -8.12 -14.39 5.93
N LEU A 144 -9.42 -14.10 6.04
CA LEU A 144 -10.44 -15.05 6.50
C LEU A 144 -10.51 -16.31 5.62
N LYS A 145 -10.06 -16.22 4.36
CA LYS A 145 -9.90 -17.39 3.50
C LYS A 145 -8.78 -18.33 3.97
N ASN A 146 -7.71 -17.78 4.55
CA ASN A 146 -6.45 -18.46 4.82
C ASN A 146 -6.02 -18.45 6.30
N ASP A 147 -6.86 -18.00 7.22
CA ASP A 147 -6.59 -17.94 8.67
C ASP A 147 -6.69 -19.30 9.38
N LYS A 148 -7.07 -20.34 8.64
CA LYS A 148 -7.24 -21.74 9.11
C LYS A 148 -8.42 -21.92 10.08
N ILE A 149 -9.31 -20.94 10.18
CA ILE A 149 -10.54 -21.01 10.97
C ILE A 149 -11.72 -21.18 10.00
N PRO A 150 -12.59 -22.19 10.19
CA PRO A 150 -13.82 -22.28 9.41
C PRO A 150 -14.78 -21.13 9.76
N HIS A 151 -15.28 -20.42 8.74
CA HIS A 151 -16.27 -19.33 8.87
C HIS A 151 -17.60 -19.70 8.19
N PRO A 152 -18.30 -20.77 8.63
CA PRO A 152 -19.54 -21.23 7.99
C PRO A 152 -20.63 -20.15 7.95
N GLU A 153 -20.65 -19.23 8.90
CA GLU A 153 -21.58 -18.11 8.98
C GLU A 153 -21.42 -17.10 7.82
N LEU A 154 -20.25 -17.06 7.17
CA LEU A 154 -19.97 -16.15 6.06
C LEU A 154 -20.22 -16.78 4.69
N SER A 155 -20.45 -18.09 4.64
CA SER A 155 -20.53 -18.87 3.38
C SER A 155 -21.58 -18.37 2.38
N ASN A 156 -22.66 -17.76 2.86
CA ASN A 156 -23.77 -17.28 2.03
C ASN A 156 -23.71 -15.78 1.69
N LEU A 157 -22.70 -15.05 2.17
CA LEU A 157 -22.68 -13.59 2.09
C LEU A 157 -21.96 -13.03 0.86
N ASN A 158 -21.44 -13.90 -0.03
CA ASN A 158 -20.67 -13.52 -1.22
C ASN A 158 -19.62 -12.44 -0.93
N LEU A 159 -18.85 -12.63 0.15
CA LEU A 159 -17.80 -11.70 0.58
C LEU A 159 -16.45 -12.09 -0.02
N PRO A 160 -15.57 -11.13 -0.34
CA PRO A 160 -14.21 -11.41 -0.80
C PRO A 160 -13.33 -11.82 0.39
N LEU A 161 -13.46 -13.05 0.89
CA LEU A 161 -12.79 -13.49 2.13
C LEU A 161 -11.25 -13.47 2.05
N ASN A 162 -10.67 -13.49 0.86
CA ASN A 162 -9.24 -13.25 0.61
C ASN A 162 -8.80 -11.79 0.81
N HIS A 163 -9.75 -10.87 0.90
CA HIS A 163 -9.56 -9.42 1.08
C HIS A 163 -10.14 -8.94 2.40
N ILE A 164 -10.32 -9.84 3.37
CA ILE A 164 -10.74 -9.49 4.73
C ILE A 164 -9.79 -10.17 5.71
N THR A 165 -9.23 -9.41 6.64
CA THR A 165 -8.48 -9.95 7.78
C THR A 165 -9.14 -9.45 9.06
N GLU A 166 -9.44 -10.35 9.98
CA GLU A 166 -9.99 -10.00 11.29
C GLU A 166 -9.18 -10.68 12.40
N PHE A 167 -8.87 -9.92 13.44
CA PHE A 167 -8.29 -10.47 14.65
C PHE A 167 -8.67 -9.65 15.88
N LYS A 168 -8.46 -10.24 17.04
CA LYS A 168 -8.73 -9.62 18.34
C LYS A 168 -7.43 -9.26 19.03
N TYR A 169 -7.42 -8.11 19.68
CA TYR A 169 -6.26 -7.61 20.41
C TYR A 169 -6.65 -7.24 21.84
N ASP A 170 -5.86 -7.72 22.81
CA ASP A 170 -6.06 -7.46 24.23
C ASP A 170 -5.12 -6.35 24.72
N TYR A 171 -5.67 -5.41 25.49
CA TYR A 171 -4.91 -4.29 26.06
C TYR A 171 -4.69 -4.49 27.54
N GLN A 172 -3.42 -4.42 27.95
CA GLN A 172 -3.02 -4.59 29.36
C GLN A 172 -3.13 -3.31 30.20
N SER A 173 -3.56 -2.18 29.61
CA SER A 173 -3.68 -0.90 30.31
C SER A 173 -4.68 0.03 29.64
N SER A 174 -5.32 0.90 30.43
CA SER A 174 -6.22 1.96 29.98
C SER A 174 -5.48 3.11 29.28
N GLY A 175 -6.24 4.07 28.75
CA GLY A 175 -5.77 5.28 28.09
C GLY A 175 -5.68 5.18 26.56
N LYS A 176 -5.16 6.25 25.94
CA LYS A 176 -4.97 6.32 24.49
C LYS A 176 -3.88 5.34 24.04
N LYS A 177 -4.20 4.50 23.06
CA LYS A 177 -3.27 3.58 22.39
C LYS A 177 -3.14 3.95 20.93
N VAL A 178 -1.95 3.76 20.39
CA VAL A 178 -1.65 3.97 18.97
C VAL A 178 -1.25 2.64 18.38
N LEU A 179 -1.99 2.22 17.38
CA LEU A 179 -1.78 1.00 16.63
C LEU A 179 -1.06 1.34 15.33
N ARG A 180 -0.02 0.57 15.02
CA ARG A 180 0.72 0.69 13.77
C ARG A 180 0.91 -0.70 13.21
N GLY A 181 0.79 -0.81 11.89
CA GLY A 181 1.01 -2.06 11.19
C GLY A 181 1.05 -1.87 9.68
N VAL A 182 1.04 -2.98 8.98
CA VAL A 182 1.11 -3.01 7.51
C VAL A 182 0.05 -3.97 6.99
N VAL A 183 -0.84 -3.48 6.14
CA VAL A 183 -1.69 -4.30 5.30
C VAL A 183 -0.88 -4.68 4.06
N VAL A 184 -0.80 -5.97 3.76
CA VAL A 184 -0.07 -6.50 2.61
C VAL A 184 -1.06 -7.16 1.67
N GLU A 185 -1.00 -6.77 0.40
CA GLU A 185 -1.66 -7.47 -0.70
C GLU A 185 -0.59 -8.24 -1.48
N ARG A 186 -0.81 -9.53 -1.71
CA ARG A 186 0.10 -10.38 -2.49
C ARG A 186 -0.68 -11.13 -3.54
N GLY A 187 -0.19 -11.12 -4.78
CA GLY A 187 -0.83 -11.82 -5.88
C GLY A 187 0.11 -12.05 -7.04
N GLU A 188 -0.43 -12.66 -8.09
CA GLU A 188 0.30 -12.92 -9.33
C GLU A 188 -0.44 -12.29 -10.50
N PHE A 189 0.28 -11.56 -11.34
CA PHE A 189 -0.26 -10.94 -12.54
C PHE A 189 0.76 -11.13 -13.68
N GLU A 190 0.31 -11.60 -14.85
CA GLU A 190 1.21 -11.89 -15.99
C GLU A 190 2.43 -12.75 -15.63
N ASN A 191 2.23 -13.84 -14.86
CA ASN A 191 3.27 -14.74 -14.37
C ASN A 191 4.36 -14.09 -13.48
N LYS A 192 4.07 -12.90 -12.92
CA LYS A 192 4.96 -12.20 -11.98
C LYS A 192 4.27 -12.05 -10.63
N LYS A 193 5.02 -12.33 -9.57
CA LYS A 193 4.56 -12.14 -8.19
C LYS A 193 4.72 -10.69 -7.80
N TYR A 194 3.65 -10.11 -7.28
CA TYR A 194 3.62 -8.76 -6.77
C TYR A 194 3.29 -8.78 -5.28
N GLU A 195 3.92 -7.85 -4.57
CA GLU A 195 3.59 -7.55 -3.18
C GLU A 195 3.41 -6.03 -3.08
N ARG A 196 2.32 -5.63 -2.45
CA ARG A 196 2.01 -4.24 -2.14
C ARG A 196 1.84 -4.11 -0.64
N ARG A 197 2.32 -3.01 -0.09
CA ARG A 197 2.25 -2.69 1.35
C ARG A 197 1.54 -1.36 1.55
N LEU A 198 0.61 -1.32 2.48
CA LEU A 198 -0.09 -0.13 2.95
C LEU A 198 0.14 -0.02 4.45
N PHE A 199 0.73 1.06 4.89
CA PHE A 199 1.03 1.32 6.29
C PHE A 199 -0.18 1.97 6.94
N PHE A 200 -0.37 1.74 8.23
CA PHE A 200 -1.46 2.38 8.95
C PHE A 200 -1.06 2.83 10.33
N GLU A 201 -1.69 3.91 10.78
CA GLU A 201 -1.68 4.36 12.16
C GLU A 201 -3.12 4.63 12.59
N LYS A 202 -3.56 4.03 13.71
CA LYS A 202 -4.90 4.27 14.27
C LYS A 202 -4.78 4.51 15.77
N SER A 203 -5.36 5.62 16.23
CA SER A 203 -5.56 5.85 17.66
C SER A 203 -6.85 5.21 18.14
N ILE A 204 -6.82 4.57 19.29
CA ILE A 204 -7.99 4.06 20.01
C ILE A 204 -7.89 4.44 21.49
N TYR A 205 -9.01 4.43 22.20
CA TYR A 205 -9.04 4.72 23.64
C TYR A 205 -9.50 3.52 24.45
N ILE A 206 -8.70 3.10 25.43
CA ILE A 206 -9.06 2.02 26.36
C ILE A 206 -9.61 2.62 27.65
N LYS A 207 -10.90 2.43 27.91
CA LYS A 207 -11.55 2.85 29.16
C LYS A 207 -11.19 1.89 30.29
N GLU A 208 -11.17 2.40 31.51
CA GLU A 208 -11.16 1.57 32.72
C GLU A 208 -12.44 0.75 32.86
#